data_AF-A0A8T5FU38-F1
#
_entry.id   AF-A0A8T5FU38-F1
#
_cell.length_a   1.000
_cell.length_b   1.000
_cell.length_c   1.000
_cell.angle_alpha   90.00
_cell.angle_beta   90.00
_cell.angle_gamma   90.00
#
_symmetry.space_group_name_H-M   'P 1'
#
loop_
_entity.id
_entity.type
_entity.pdbx_description
1 polymer ?
#
loop_
_entity_poly.entity_id
_entity_poly.type
_entity_poly.pdbx_seq_one_letter_code
_entity_poly.pdbx_strand_id
1 'polypeptide(L)'
;MTLNIMRSLPNFSKIKKRDSSIAEYDRKKLYKAIQKASKAVGKRKKELYTELTNKVIEELNKNYNKKDVPGVEDFQDAIEKVLIEEGHAKIARTFILYRASKTKLREEKVSLVGSKEKNKLSINAIRLIKARYLKKDASGDLIETPNEMFRRVAKNIAAADKNYKGTDHKKTEEAFYKMMFNLDFLPNSPTLMNAGTKIQQLVSCYVLPVEDSLDSIFKTLNLAMNIQKTGAGTGFSFSNLRQKTSKISKNGCSSSGPIPFIKVFNEATGALKKGGTERGANMGILNVDHPDILKFISLKESEMSMSNFNISVAVTNEFMEAVQKHEDWNLKDTKTGEIVSTLDSRFIWDSLISSAWTNGEPGIVFLDRINKDNKSRQEDIIATSPCAEVPMLSNESCIIGSINVGNFVIEAEDKKVDWKLLKKTVHNAVHFLDNALDQNNYPSKDIKEKSLSYRKIGLGVMGFADMLAKLRLPYDSEKGVEVGQKLAKFLRKEADNASHELAKQRGTYPQWSLSKNASKKEM
;
A
#
# COMPACT_ATOMS: atom_id res chain seq x y z
N MET A 1 49.18 -0.55 24.80
CA MET A 1 48.96 -1.93 25.28
C MET A 1 47.58 -2.38 24.83
N THR A 2 47.51 -3.06 23.69
CA THR A 2 46.26 -3.59 23.14
C THR A 2 45.93 -4.86 23.92
N LEU A 3 45.03 -4.77 24.91
CA LEU A 3 44.57 -5.94 25.66
C LEU A 3 43.89 -6.89 24.67
N ASN A 4 44.58 -7.98 24.34
CA ASN A 4 44.06 -9.02 23.46
C ASN A 4 43.08 -9.87 24.30
N ILE A 5 41.85 -9.38 24.47
CA ILE A 5 40.81 -10.07 25.25
C ILE A 5 40.54 -11.42 24.55
N MET A 6 41.12 -12.51 25.07
CA MET A 6 40.89 -13.87 24.56
C MET A 6 39.39 -14.16 24.54
N ARG A 7 38.91 -14.76 23.44
CA ARG A 7 37.50 -15.13 23.29
C ARG A 7 37.24 -16.40 24.07
N SER A 8 36.38 -16.34 25.09
CA SER A 8 35.87 -17.53 25.76
C SER A 8 35.00 -18.35 24.80
N LEU A 9 35.26 -19.66 24.69
CA LEU A 9 34.51 -20.57 23.82
C LEU A 9 33.34 -21.21 24.59
N PRO A 10 32.14 -21.26 24.01
CA PRO A 10 31.02 -21.93 24.63
C PRO A 10 31.24 -23.45 24.63
N ASN A 11 30.84 -24.11 25.72
CA ASN A 11 30.85 -25.57 25.83
C ASN A 11 29.69 -26.22 25.06
N PHE A 12 28.78 -25.44 24.47
CA PHE A 12 27.62 -25.89 23.71
C PHE A 12 27.66 -25.30 22.29
N SER A 13 27.02 -25.99 21.32
CA SER A 13 26.89 -25.51 19.94
C SER A 13 25.48 -25.09 19.55
N LYS A 14 24.47 -25.50 20.34
CA LYS A 14 23.05 -25.30 20.02
C LYS A 14 22.32 -24.52 21.11
N ILE A 15 21.21 -23.90 20.72
CA ILE A 15 20.30 -23.14 21.60
C ILE A 15 18.85 -23.54 21.32
N LYS A 16 18.07 -23.75 22.39
CA LYS A 16 16.62 -24.00 22.33
C LYS A 16 15.88 -22.66 22.36
N LYS A 17 15.17 -22.34 21.29
CA LYS A 17 14.36 -21.13 21.19
C LYS A 17 13.06 -21.26 21.99
N ARG A 18 12.39 -20.12 22.20
CA ARG A 18 11.11 -20.02 22.92
C ARG A 18 9.93 -20.72 22.23
N ASP A 19 10.06 -21.03 20.94
CA ASP A 19 9.11 -21.84 20.15
C ASP A 19 9.48 -23.33 20.16
N SER A 20 10.39 -23.75 21.07
CA SER A 20 10.97 -25.09 21.17
C SER A 20 11.86 -25.51 20.00
N SER A 21 12.04 -24.70 18.96
CA SER A 21 12.95 -25.01 17.85
C SER A 21 14.42 -24.91 18.28
N ILE A 22 15.27 -25.77 17.73
CA ILE A 22 16.71 -25.77 17.99
C ILE A 22 17.42 -24.97 16.88
N ALA A 23 18.45 -24.20 17.23
CA ALA A 23 19.32 -23.52 16.28
C ALA A 23 20.77 -23.53 16.72
N GLU A 24 21.68 -23.30 15.78
CA GLU A 24 23.09 -23.08 16.08
C GLU A 24 23.27 -21.80 16.91
N TYR A 25 24.18 -21.88 17.89
CA TYR A 25 24.58 -20.76 18.72
C TYR A 25 25.32 -19.71 17.87
N ASP A 26 24.91 -18.45 18.03
CA ASP A 26 25.55 -17.30 17.38
C ASP A 26 25.96 -16.28 18.43
N ARG A 27 27.26 -16.26 18.75
CA ARG A 27 27.88 -15.31 19.68
C ARG A 27 27.55 -13.85 19.36
N LYS A 28 27.39 -13.49 18.08
CA LYS A 28 27.09 -12.11 17.67
C LYS A 28 25.74 -11.66 18.23
N LYS A 29 24.78 -12.57 18.44
CA LYS A 29 23.49 -12.23 19.05
C LYS A 29 23.62 -11.86 20.52
N LEU A 30 24.41 -12.62 21.28
CA LEU A 30 24.70 -12.32 22.69
C LEU A 30 25.42 -10.97 22.81
N TYR A 31 26.48 -10.77 22.02
CA TYR A 31 27.21 -9.50 21.96
C TYR A 31 26.28 -8.32 21.64
N LYS A 32 25.39 -8.46 20.65
CA LYS A 32 24.42 -7.41 20.28
C LYS A 32 23.41 -7.12 21.39
N ALA A 33 22.98 -8.13 22.16
CA ALA A 33 22.06 -7.93 23.27
C ALA A 33 22.70 -7.06 24.37
N ILE A 34 23.92 -7.39 24.77
CA ILE A 34 24.72 -6.62 25.74
C ILE A 34 25.01 -5.21 25.20
N GLN A 35 25.44 -5.11 23.94
CA GLN A 35 25.71 -3.83 23.29
C GLN A 35 24.47 -2.92 23.30
N LYS A 36 23.28 -3.43 23.01
CA LYS A 36 22.04 -2.62 23.00
C LYS A 36 21.73 -2.06 24.38
N ALA A 37 21.76 -2.90 25.43
CA ALA A 37 21.51 -2.47 26.79
C ALA A 37 22.55 -1.44 27.26
N SER A 38 23.81 -1.64 26.91
CA SER A 38 24.89 -0.73 27.30
C SER A 38 24.82 0.62 26.56
N LYS A 39 24.50 0.62 25.26
CA LYS A 39 24.27 1.85 24.48
C LYS A 39 23.10 2.67 25.01
N ALA A 40 22.03 2.02 25.49
CA ALA A 40 20.85 2.67 26.04
C ALA A 40 21.15 3.51 27.31
N VAL A 41 22.22 3.18 28.04
CA VAL A 41 22.70 3.95 29.20
C VAL A 41 23.92 4.83 28.89
N GLY A 42 24.18 5.09 27.60
CA GLY A 42 25.28 5.95 27.16
C GLY A 42 26.67 5.30 27.13
N LYS A 43 26.82 4.02 27.52
CA LYS A 43 28.13 3.33 27.50
C LYS A 43 28.42 2.74 26.12
N ARG A 44 29.38 3.37 25.40
CA ARG A 44 29.72 3.07 24.00
C ARG A 44 31.10 2.43 23.77
N LYS A 45 31.60 1.61 24.71
CA LYS A 45 32.92 0.97 24.63
C LYS A 45 32.85 -0.46 24.09
N LYS A 46 33.57 -0.77 23.00
CA LYS A 46 33.56 -2.10 22.34
C LYS A 46 34.21 -3.17 23.23
N GLU A 47 35.20 -2.77 24.02
CA GLU A 47 35.97 -3.60 24.96
C GLU A 47 35.02 -4.16 26.03
N LEU A 48 34.22 -3.28 26.63
CA LEU A 48 33.22 -3.61 27.63
C LEU A 48 32.22 -4.68 27.13
N TYR A 49 31.74 -4.54 25.90
CA TYR A 49 30.78 -5.51 25.34
C TYR A 49 31.43 -6.88 25.16
N THR A 50 32.69 -6.89 24.75
CA THR A 50 33.45 -8.12 24.50
C THR A 50 33.74 -8.84 25.80
N GLU A 51 34.20 -8.11 26.81
CA GLU A 51 34.46 -8.59 28.16
C GLU A 51 33.20 -9.21 28.78
N LEU A 52 32.08 -8.49 28.80
CA LEU A 52 30.82 -9.00 29.35
C LEU A 52 30.29 -10.19 28.57
N THR A 53 30.49 -10.24 27.24
CA THR A 53 30.12 -11.40 26.44
C THR A 53 30.94 -12.63 26.83
N ASN A 54 32.24 -12.47 27.13
CA ASN A 54 33.07 -13.58 27.61
C ASN A 54 32.58 -14.08 28.97
N LYS A 55 32.36 -13.17 29.91
CA LYS A 55 31.91 -13.51 31.28
C LYS A 55 30.56 -14.24 31.28
N VAL A 56 29.61 -13.83 30.41
CA VAL A 56 28.35 -14.57 30.24
C VAL A 56 28.56 -15.98 29.69
N ILE A 57 29.50 -16.18 28.77
CA ILE A 57 29.80 -17.51 28.25
C ILE A 57 30.47 -18.38 29.32
N GLU A 58 31.39 -17.81 30.09
CA GLU A 58 32.01 -18.48 31.23
C GLU A 58 30.98 -18.90 32.27
N GLU A 59 30.01 -18.02 32.58
CA GLU A 59 28.90 -18.34 33.48
C GLU A 59 28.03 -19.49 32.95
N LEU A 60 27.67 -19.46 31.66
CA LEU A 60 26.90 -20.54 31.05
C LEU A 60 27.67 -21.86 31.02
N ASN A 61 28.99 -21.82 30.80
CA ASN A 61 29.84 -23.01 30.76
C ASN A 61 29.90 -23.75 32.11
N LYS A 62 29.54 -23.10 33.23
CA LYS A 62 29.45 -23.77 34.54
C LYS A 62 28.30 -24.78 34.61
N ASN A 63 27.22 -24.52 33.85
CA ASN A 63 25.97 -25.28 33.94
C ASN A 63 25.69 -26.14 32.69
N TYR A 64 26.45 -25.94 31.60
CA TYR A 64 26.20 -26.60 30.32
C TYR A 64 27.47 -27.17 29.68
N ASN A 65 27.32 -28.38 29.13
CA ASN A 65 28.34 -29.13 28.42
C ASN A 65 27.99 -29.32 26.93
N LYS A 66 28.86 -29.99 26.16
CA LYS A 66 28.70 -30.21 24.70
C LYS A 66 27.41 -30.90 24.27
N LYS A 67 26.80 -31.68 25.17
CA LYS A 67 25.56 -32.41 24.89
C LYS A 67 24.31 -31.58 25.20
N ASP A 68 24.44 -30.49 25.94
CA ASP A 68 23.32 -29.71 26.41
C ASP A 68 22.88 -28.66 25.39
N VAL A 69 21.61 -28.27 25.49
CA VAL A 69 20.99 -27.26 24.62
C VAL A 69 20.34 -26.20 25.51
N PRO A 70 21.09 -25.19 25.98
CA PRO A 70 20.54 -24.12 26.81
C PRO A 70 19.39 -23.41 26.09
N GLY A 71 18.37 -23.05 26.86
CA GLY A 71 17.23 -22.25 26.45
C GLY A 71 17.54 -20.76 26.42
N VAL A 72 16.72 -19.99 25.70
CA VAL A 72 16.89 -18.53 25.61
C VAL A 72 16.85 -17.84 26.98
N GLU A 73 16.06 -18.34 27.93
CA GLU A 73 15.97 -17.75 29.28
C GLU A 73 17.27 -17.94 30.07
N ASP A 74 17.95 -19.10 29.93
CA ASP A 74 19.24 -19.35 30.58
C ASP A 74 20.29 -18.30 30.18
N PHE A 75 20.31 -17.89 28.90
CA PHE A 75 21.15 -16.78 28.45
C PHE A 75 20.74 -15.44 29.04
N GLN A 76 19.43 -15.17 29.19
CA GLN A 76 18.98 -13.91 29.79
C GLN A 76 19.39 -13.84 31.27
N ASP A 77 19.21 -14.94 32.01
CA ASP A 77 19.53 -15.03 33.43
C ASP A 77 21.05 -14.88 33.64
N ALA A 78 21.87 -15.52 32.80
CA ALA A 78 23.32 -15.36 32.84
C ALA A 78 23.78 -13.92 32.52
N ILE A 79 23.13 -13.24 31.57
CA ILE A 79 23.41 -11.82 31.29
C ILE A 79 23.09 -10.96 32.52
N GLU A 80 21.93 -11.16 33.13
CA GLU A 80 21.51 -10.39 34.30
C GLU A 80 22.48 -10.58 35.47
N LYS A 81 22.82 -11.83 35.79
CA LYS A 81 23.78 -12.17 36.85
C LYS A 81 25.12 -11.49 36.63
N VAL A 82 25.73 -11.68 35.46
CA VAL A 82 27.05 -11.12 35.13
C VAL A 82 27.03 -9.60 35.15
N LEU A 83 25.98 -8.95 34.63
CA LEU A 83 25.89 -7.49 34.67
C LEU A 83 25.79 -6.94 36.11
N ILE A 84 25.21 -7.70 37.05
CA ILE A 84 25.11 -7.31 38.45
C ILE A 84 26.45 -7.52 39.17
N GLU A 85 27.04 -8.71 39.03
CA GLU A 85 28.31 -9.09 39.67
C GLU A 85 29.47 -8.19 39.22
N GLU A 86 29.47 -7.77 37.95
CA GLU A 86 30.49 -6.87 37.38
C GLU A 86 30.23 -5.38 37.66
N GLY A 87 29.32 -5.06 38.59
CA GLY A 87 29.05 -3.68 39.01
C GLY A 87 28.40 -2.82 37.93
N HIS A 88 27.67 -3.42 36.97
CA HIS A 88 26.98 -2.71 35.89
C HIS A 88 25.47 -2.58 36.12
N ALA A 89 25.07 -2.25 37.36
CA ALA A 89 23.68 -2.15 37.79
C ALA A 89 22.77 -1.33 36.84
N LYS A 90 23.24 -0.20 36.28
CA LYS A 90 22.46 0.59 35.30
C LYS A 90 22.18 -0.19 34.00
N ILE A 91 23.16 -0.95 33.51
CA ILE A 91 23.00 -1.79 32.31
C ILE A 91 22.07 -2.97 32.64
N ALA A 92 22.27 -3.64 33.78
CA ALA A 92 21.43 -4.73 34.26
C ALA A 92 19.95 -4.30 34.36
N ARG A 93 19.67 -3.19 35.05
CA ARG A 93 18.31 -2.64 35.19
C ARG A 93 17.66 -2.38 33.83
N THR A 94 18.40 -1.79 32.89
CA THR A 94 17.90 -1.51 31.54
C THR A 94 17.60 -2.79 30.77
N PHE A 95 18.46 -3.80 30.91
CA PHE A 95 18.27 -5.12 30.29
C PHE A 95 17.03 -5.84 30.86
N ILE A 96 16.89 -5.89 32.19
CA ILE A 96 15.76 -6.51 32.90
C ILE A 96 14.43 -5.87 32.49
N LEU A 97 14.34 -4.54 32.53
CA LEU A 97 13.13 -3.81 32.14
C LEU A 97 12.76 -4.07 30.68
N TYR A 98 13.76 -4.11 29.78
CA TYR A 98 13.54 -4.44 28.38
C TYR A 98 13.05 -5.90 28.20
N ARG A 99 13.64 -6.86 28.93
CA ARG A 99 13.22 -8.27 28.93
C ARG A 99 11.76 -8.39 29.39
N ALA A 100 11.42 -7.80 30.54
CA ALA A 100 10.07 -7.81 31.11
C ALA A 100 9.03 -7.22 30.14
N SER A 101 9.32 -6.04 29.56
CA SER A 101 8.48 -5.42 28.53
C SER A 101 8.27 -6.35 27.34
N LYS A 102 9.33 -6.98 26.82
CA LYS A 102 9.22 -7.92 25.70
C LYS A 102 8.46 -9.20 26.06
N THR A 103 8.53 -9.68 27.30
CA THR A 103 7.73 -10.83 27.77
C THR A 103 6.25 -10.47 27.81
N LYS A 104 5.88 -9.34 28.42
CA LYS A 104 4.49 -8.85 28.44
C LYS A 104 3.91 -8.69 27.03
N LEU A 105 4.67 -8.09 26.11
CA LEU A 105 4.25 -7.95 24.71
C LEU A 105 4.03 -9.31 24.02
N ARG A 106 4.81 -10.34 24.36
CA ARG A 106 4.63 -11.69 23.79
C ARG A 106 3.38 -12.36 24.35
N GLU A 107 3.16 -12.28 25.66
CA GLU A 107 1.97 -12.81 26.32
C GLU A 107 0.70 -12.18 25.75
N GLU A 108 0.71 -10.86 25.56
CA GLU A 108 -0.42 -10.15 24.94
C GLU A 108 -0.65 -10.58 23.48
N LYS A 109 0.41 -10.84 22.71
CA LYS A 109 0.25 -11.39 21.35
C LYS A 109 -0.35 -12.78 21.37
N VAL A 110 0.13 -13.64 22.27
CA VAL A 110 -0.38 -15.01 22.42
C VAL A 110 -1.83 -14.98 22.88
N SER A 111 -2.22 -14.09 23.81
CA SER A 111 -3.61 -13.98 24.24
C SER A 111 -4.54 -13.46 23.13
N LEU A 112 -4.04 -12.61 22.23
CA LEU A 112 -4.84 -12.08 21.12
C LEU A 112 -5.06 -13.12 20.00
N VAL A 113 -4.05 -13.94 19.70
CA VAL A 113 -4.03 -14.86 18.54
C VAL A 113 -4.25 -16.33 18.94
N GLY A 114 -4.05 -16.69 20.20
CA GLY A 114 -4.15 -18.06 20.71
C GLY A 114 -2.91 -18.93 20.48
N SER A 115 -1.85 -18.41 19.84
CA SER A 115 -0.67 -19.20 19.49
C SER A 115 0.66 -18.42 19.54
N LYS A 116 1.76 -19.14 19.80
CA LYS A 116 3.12 -18.60 19.83
C LYS A 116 3.69 -18.47 18.41
N GLU A 117 3.13 -17.58 17.62
CA GLU A 117 3.62 -17.35 16.26
C GLU A 117 4.84 -16.43 16.22
N LYS A 118 5.86 -16.86 15.47
CA LYS A 118 6.97 -16.00 15.11
C LYS A 118 6.52 -15.08 13.98
N ASN A 119 6.22 -13.82 14.28
CA ASN A 119 5.95 -12.79 13.26
C ASN A 119 6.52 -11.42 13.67
N LYS A 120 6.65 -10.52 12.69
CA LYS A 120 7.15 -9.15 12.88
C LYS A 120 6.05 -8.13 13.21
N LEU A 121 4.80 -8.57 13.36
CA LEU A 121 3.64 -7.68 13.54
C LEU A 121 3.70 -6.93 14.88
N SER A 122 3.24 -5.69 14.93
CA SER A 122 3.03 -4.99 16.20
C SER A 122 1.74 -5.48 16.88
N ILE A 123 1.54 -5.14 18.16
CA ILE A 123 0.29 -5.47 18.86
C ILE A 123 -0.90 -4.78 18.19
N ASN A 124 -0.76 -3.51 17.82
CA ASN A 124 -1.80 -2.78 17.11
C ASN A 124 -2.12 -3.43 15.75
N ALA A 125 -1.11 -3.89 15.02
CA ALA A 125 -1.32 -4.63 13.78
C ALA A 125 -2.08 -5.94 14.01
N ILE A 126 -1.76 -6.68 15.07
CA ILE A 126 -2.47 -7.91 15.44
C ILE A 126 -3.94 -7.62 15.80
N ARG A 127 -4.19 -6.58 16.61
CA ARG A 127 -5.56 -6.16 16.95
C ARG A 127 -6.36 -5.80 15.69
N LEU A 128 -5.76 -5.07 14.76
CA LEU A 128 -6.39 -4.69 13.49
C LEU A 128 -6.66 -5.91 12.59
N ILE A 129 -5.68 -6.80 12.45
CA ILE A 129 -5.79 -8.04 11.66
C ILE A 129 -6.90 -8.93 12.21
N LYS A 130 -6.97 -9.10 13.53
CA LYS A 130 -8.05 -9.82 14.22
C LYS A 130 -9.42 -9.20 13.99
N ALA A 131 -9.52 -7.87 14.03
CA ALA A 131 -10.79 -7.19 13.85
C ALA A 131 -11.32 -7.29 12.41
N ARG A 132 -10.44 -7.28 11.40
CA ARG A 132 -10.84 -7.00 10.01
C ARG A 132 -10.37 -7.99 8.94
N TYR A 133 -9.38 -8.84 9.19
CA TYR A 133 -8.68 -9.59 8.13
C TYR A 133 -8.70 -11.11 8.29
N LEU A 134 -8.68 -11.61 9.53
CA LEU A 134 -8.70 -13.05 9.79
C LEU A 134 -10.07 -13.64 9.48
N LYS A 135 -10.07 -14.86 8.93
CA LYS A 135 -11.32 -15.62 8.72
C LYS A 135 -12.03 -15.88 10.04
N LYS A 136 -13.36 -15.80 9.95
CA LYS A 136 -14.30 -16.20 10.99
C LYS A 136 -15.19 -17.32 10.48
N ASP A 137 -15.63 -18.19 11.36
CA ASP A 137 -16.67 -19.17 11.05
C ASP A 137 -18.07 -18.55 11.09
N ALA A 138 -19.11 -19.39 10.97
CA ALA A 138 -20.50 -18.96 11.01
C ALA A 138 -20.95 -18.40 12.37
N SER A 139 -20.29 -18.81 13.46
CA SER A 139 -20.53 -18.33 14.82
C SER A 139 -19.82 -16.99 15.09
N GLY A 140 -18.91 -16.59 14.21
CA GLY A 140 -18.12 -15.36 14.34
C GLY A 140 -16.77 -15.57 15.01
N ASP A 141 -16.42 -16.82 15.33
CA ASP A 141 -15.17 -17.18 15.99
C ASP A 141 -14.01 -17.22 15.00
N LEU A 142 -12.82 -16.82 15.46
CA LEU A 142 -11.62 -16.79 14.63
C LEU A 142 -11.11 -18.20 14.37
N ILE A 143 -10.91 -18.52 13.10
CA ILE A 143 -10.44 -19.85 12.65
C ILE A 143 -9.11 -19.77 11.89
N GLU A 144 -8.44 -18.63 11.96
CA GLU A 144 -7.22 -18.38 11.21
C GLU A 144 -6.27 -17.47 12.00
N THR A 145 -4.99 -17.81 12.04
CA THR A 145 -3.92 -16.95 12.58
C THR A 145 -3.37 -15.99 11.52
N PRO A 146 -2.62 -14.94 11.91
CA PRO A 146 -1.94 -14.07 10.94
C PRO A 146 -0.99 -14.79 9.97
N ASN A 147 -0.24 -15.81 10.41
CA ASN A 147 0.62 -16.55 9.49
C ASN A 147 -0.19 -17.44 8.54
N GLU A 148 -1.28 -18.04 9.03
CA GLU A 148 -2.21 -18.82 8.21
C GLU A 148 -2.89 -17.93 7.16
N MET A 149 -3.28 -16.70 7.53
CA MET A 149 -3.78 -15.68 6.59
C MET A 149 -2.75 -15.41 5.47
N PHE A 150 -1.49 -15.12 5.82
CA PHE A 150 -0.45 -14.89 4.79
C PHE A 150 -0.26 -16.13 3.91
N ARG A 151 -0.33 -17.34 4.49
CA ARG A 151 -0.20 -18.59 3.75
C ARG A 151 -1.38 -18.82 2.81
N ARG A 152 -2.61 -18.58 3.27
CA ARG A 152 -3.83 -18.62 2.46
C ARG A 152 -3.72 -17.69 1.26
N VAL A 153 -3.36 -16.43 1.51
CA VAL A 153 -3.23 -15.42 0.45
C VAL A 153 -2.17 -15.86 -0.56
N ALA A 154 -0.97 -16.24 -0.10
CA ALA A 154 0.10 -16.70 -0.97
C ALA A 154 -0.31 -17.90 -1.84
N LYS A 155 -0.96 -18.90 -1.23
CA LYS A 155 -1.43 -20.12 -1.92
C LYS A 155 -2.49 -19.81 -2.97
N ASN A 156 -3.47 -18.97 -2.64
CA ASN A 156 -4.53 -18.61 -3.58
C ASN A 156 -3.97 -17.81 -4.77
N ILE A 157 -3.16 -16.79 -4.51
CA ILE A 157 -2.59 -15.96 -5.58
C ILE A 157 -1.61 -16.75 -6.45
N ALA A 158 -0.76 -17.59 -5.86
CA ALA A 158 0.15 -18.45 -6.63
C ALA A 158 -0.58 -19.49 -7.49
N ALA A 159 -1.84 -19.83 -7.19
CA ALA A 159 -2.59 -20.82 -7.97
C ALA A 159 -2.86 -20.36 -9.43
N ALA A 160 -2.84 -19.05 -9.72
CA ALA A 160 -2.96 -18.54 -11.08
C ALA A 160 -1.82 -19.03 -12.00
N ASP A 161 -0.65 -19.33 -11.46
CA ASP A 161 0.48 -19.86 -12.23
C ASP A 161 0.14 -21.14 -12.99
N LYS A 162 -0.81 -21.94 -12.48
CA LYS A 162 -1.25 -23.19 -13.12
C LYS A 162 -1.87 -22.97 -14.50
N ASN A 163 -2.30 -21.74 -14.81
CA ASN A 163 -2.86 -21.38 -16.10
C ASN A 163 -1.77 -21.18 -17.17
N TYR A 164 -0.49 -21.13 -16.78
CA TYR A 164 0.63 -20.80 -17.66
C TYR A 164 1.65 -21.93 -17.70
N LYS A 165 2.22 -22.19 -18.88
CA LYS A 165 3.22 -23.25 -19.08
C LYS A 165 4.56 -22.87 -18.43
N GLY A 166 5.29 -23.87 -17.92
CA GLY A 166 6.64 -23.69 -17.38
C GLY A 166 6.70 -22.90 -16.06
N THR A 167 5.59 -22.80 -15.32
CA THR A 167 5.54 -22.18 -14.00
C THR A 167 5.71 -23.20 -12.88
N ASP A 168 6.18 -22.74 -11.71
CA ASP A 168 6.25 -23.53 -10.48
C ASP A 168 5.48 -22.83 -9.37
N HIS A 169 4.18 -23.12 -9.29
CA HIS A 169 3.28 -22.50 -8.32
C HIS A 169 3.70 -22.73 -6.86
N LYS A 170 4.41 -23.83 -6.54
CA LYS A 170 4.88 -24.09 -5.16
C LYS A 170 6.03 -23.15 -4.80
N LYS A 171 6.97 -22.96 -5.72
CA LYS A 171 8.06 -22.00 -5.55
C LYS A 171 7.53 -20.56 -5.48
N THR A 172 6.53 -20.23 -6.30
CA THR A 172 5.85 -18.94 -6.29
C THR A 172 5.13 -18.69 -4.96
N GLU A 173 4.35 -19.67 -4.47
CA GLU A 173 3.68 -19.60 -3.17
C GLU A 173 4.67 -19.30 -2.05
N GLU A 174 5.79 -20.01 -2.00
CA GLU A 174 6.83 -19.79 -1.00
C GLU A 174 7.45 -18.40 -1.09
N ALA A 175 7.66 -17.87 -2.29
CA ALA A 175 8.17 -16.52 -2.48
C ALA A 175 7.17 -15.46 -1.97
N PHE A 176 5.89 -15.62 -2.31
CA PHE A 176 4.82 -14.71 -1.91
C PHE A 176 4.58 -14.73 -0.40
N TYR A 177 4.56 -15.92 0.20
CA TYR A 177 4.46 -16.06 1.65
C TYR A 177 5.63 -15.36 2.35
N LYS A 178 6.87 -15.60 1.89
CA LYS A 178 8.08 -15.04 2.53
C LYS A 178 8.09 -13.51 2.51
N MET A 179 7.72 -12.87 1.40
CA MET A 179 7.71 -11.40 1.33
C MET A 179 6.64 -10.79 2.26
N MET A 180 5.45 -11.40 2.36
CA MET A 180 4.41 -10.94 3.30
C MET A 180 4.77 -11.22 4.75
N PHE A 181 5.25 -12.43 5.06
CA PHE A 181 5.69 -12.82 6.39
C PHE A 181 6.80 -11.91 6.94
N ASN A 182 7.73 -11.50 6.06
CA ASN A 182 8.80 -10.57 6.41
C ASN A 182 8.36 -9.11 6.44
N LEU A 183 7.12 -8.81 6.03
CA LEU A 183 6.56 -7.47 5.82
C LEU A 183 7.35 -6.64 4.79
N ASP A 184 7.99 -7.31 3.84
CA ASP A 184 8.74 -6.68 2.74
C ASP A 184 7.79 -6.18 1.65
N PHE A 185 6.66 -6.86 1.47
CA PHE A 185 5.56 -6.48 0.59
C PHE A 185 4.23 -6.85 1.24
N LEU A 186 3.21 -5.99 1.11
CA LEU A 186 1.83 -6.33 1.43
C LEU A 186 0.92 -5.92 0.27
N PRO A 187 -0.02 -6.78 -0.15
CA PRO A 187 -1.06 -6.38 -1.08
C PRO A 187 -2.10 -5.49 -0.37
N ASN A 188 -3.01 -4.91 -1.14
CA ASN A 188 -4.12 -4.14 -0.61
C ASN A 188 -5.00 -4.93 0.38
N SER A 189 -5.82 -4.21 1.14
CA SER A 189 -6.67 -4.82 2.17
C SER A 189 -7.64 -5.87 1.63
N PRO A 190 -8.36 -5.65 0.51
CA PRO A 190 -9.25 -6.66 -0.06
C PRO A 190 -8.53 -7.96 -0.41
N THR A 191 -7.30 -7.92 -0.92
CA THR A 191 -6.54 -9.14 -1.21
C THR A 191 -6.24 -9.93 0.07
N LEU A 192 -5.80 -9.28 1.15
CA LEU A 192 -5.56 -9.95 2.44
C LEU A 192 -6.84 -10.57 3.02
N MET A 193 -7.95 -9.83 2.94
CA MET A 193 -9.25 -10.26 3.46
C MET A 193 -9.87 -11.40 2.64
N ASN A 194 -9.82 -11.32 1.31
CA ASN A 194 -10.71 -12.07 0.43
C ASN A 194 -10.02 -13.17 -0.40
N ALA A 195 -8.69 -13.18 -0.54
CA ALA A 195 -8.01 -14.23 -1.31
C ALA A 195 -8.24 -15.62 -0.67
N GLY A 196 -8.78 -16.57 -1.45
CA GLY A 196 -9.13 -17.91 -0.95
C GLY A 196 -10.37 -17.92 -0.04
N THR A 197 -11.27 -16.94 -0.18
CA THR A 197 -12.61 -16.94 0.40
C THR A 197 -13.67 -17.04 -0.71
N LYS A 198 -14.95 -17.17 -0.35
CA LYS A 198 -16.04 -17.16 -1.34
C LYS A 198 -16.21 -15.80 -2.04
N ILE A 199 -15.82 -14.71 -1.38
CA ILE A 199 -15.96 -13.34 -1.93
C ILE A 199 -14.96 -13.15 -3.06
N GLN A 200 -13.67 -13.51 -2.84
CA GLN A 200 -12.61 -13.52 -3.84
C GLN A 200 -12.44 -12.20 -4.65
N GLN A 201 -13.02 -11.09 -4.18
CA GLN A 201 -12.81 -9.76 -4.74
C GLN A 201 -11.56 -9.14 -4.11
N LEU A 202 -10.51 -9.05 -4.91
CA LEU A 202 -9.15 -8.63 -4.54
C LEU A 202 -8.87 -7.15 -4.85
N VAL A 203 -9.74 -6.53 -5.65
CA VAL A 203 -9.65 -5.13 -6.08
C VAL A 203 -10.20 -4.18 -5.01
N SER A 204 -9.54 -3.03 -4.85
CA SER A 204 -9.98 -1.97 -3.92
C SER A 204 -10.87 -0.91 -4.55
N CYS A 205 -10.63 -0.53 -5.81
CA CYS A 205 -11.35 0.57 -6.46
C CYS A 205 -11.58 0.30 -7.95
N TYR A 206 -12.57 0.96 -8.52
CA TYR A 206 -12.87 0.95 -9.97
C TYR A 206 -13.12 2.37 -10.46
N VAL A 207 -12.88 2.65 -11.74
CA VAL A 207 -13.37 3.88 -12.40
C VAL A 207 -14.49 3.51 -13.35
N LEU A 208 -15.62 4.21 -13.27
CA LEU A 208 -16.82 3.94 -14.06
C LEU A 208 -17.17 5.15 -14.94
N PRO A 209 -17.60 4.91 -16.20
CA PRO A 209 -18.00 5.99 -17.10
C PRO A 209 -19.36 6.57 -16.70
N VAL A 210 -19.54 7.87 -16.87
CA VAL A 210 -20.82 8.56 -16.71
C VAL A 210 -21.09 9.34 -18.00
N GLU A 211 -21.93 8.78 -18.87
CA GLU A 211 -22.31 9.42 -20.13
C GLU A 211 -23.52 10.33 -19.94
N ASP A 212 -23.72 11.30 -20.84
CA ASP A 212 -24.81 12.28 -20.79
C ASP A 212 -26.19 11.72 -21.21
N SER A 213 -26.64 10.69 -20.49
CA SER A 213 -27.99 10.14 -20.59
C SER A 213 -28.46 9.60 -19.23
N LEU A 214 -29.76 9.70 -18.96
CA LEU A 214 -30.31 9.16 -17.71
C LEU A 214 -30.06 7.66 -17.57
N ASP A 215 -30.18 6.91 -18.68
CA ASP A 215 -29.90 5.47 -18.69
C ASP A 215 -28.46 5.17 -18.25
N SER A 216 -27.48 5.87 -18.82
CA SER A 216 -26.07 5.70 -18.44
C SER A 216 -25.81 6.08 -16.99
N ILE A 217 -26.31 7.24 -16.55
CA ILE A 217 -26.15 7.73 -15.17
C ILE A 217 -26.67 6.69 -14.16
N PHE A 218 -27.90 6.19 -14.34
CA PHE A 218 -28.50 5.25 -13.38
C PHE A 218 -27.96 3.82 -13.53
N LYS A 219 -27.55 3.40 -14.73
CA LYS A 219 -26.84 2.11 -14.92
C LYS A 219 -25.49 2.12 -14.21
N THR A 220 -24.73 3.21 -14.32
CA THR A 220 -23.45 3.39 -13.60
C THR A 220 -23.66 3.46 -12.10
N LEU A 221 -24.70 4.16 -11.62
CA LEU A 221 -25.05 4.16 -10.20
C LEU A 221 -25.32 2.76 -9.67
N ASN A 222 -26.15 1.97 -10.38
CA ASN A 222 -26.45 0.60 -9.98
C ASN A 222 -25.19 -0.28 -9.94
N LEU A 223 -24.30 -0.16 -10.93
CA LEU A 223 -23.02 -0.86 -10.92
C LEU A 223 -22.14 -0.43 -9.73
N ALA A 224 -22.06 0.87 -9.45
CA ALA A 224 -21.33 1.40 -8.31
C ALA A 224 -21.85 0.85 -6.97
N MET A 225 -23.17 0.76 -6.78
CA MET A 225 -23.76 0.19 -5.56
C MET A 225 -23.40 -1.28 -5.38
N ASN A 226 -23.42 -2.06 -6.47
CA ASN A 226 -23.01 -3.47 -6.42
C ASN A 226 -21.51 -3.64 -6.06
N ILE A 227 -20.67 -2.74 -6.57
CA ILE A 227 -19.23 -2.70 -6.26
C ILE A 227 -18.99 -2.31 -4.79
N GLN A 228 -19.71 -1.31 -4.30
CA GLN A 228 -19.54 -0.79 -2.94
C GLN A 228 -20.09 -1.75 -1.88
N LYS A 229 -21.05 -2.60 -2.22
CA LYS A 229 -21.56 -3.66 -1.33
C LYS A 229 -20.45 -4.58 -0.78
N THR A 230 -19.37 -4.77 -1.53
CA THR A 230 -18.20 -5.57 -1.10
C THR A 230 -17.08 -4.71 -0.51
N GLY A 231 -17.32 -3.41 -0.34
CA GLY A 231 -16.43 -2.44 0.30
C GLY A 231 -15.38 -1.81 -0.62
N ALA A 232 -15.53 -1.93 -1.95
CA ALA A 232 -14.67 -1.26 -2.92
C ALA A 232 -15.13 0.19 -3.17
N GLY A 233 -14.18 1.05 -3.54
CA GLY A 233 -14.44 2.44 -3.93
C GLY A 233 -14.67 2.60 -5.44
N THR A 234 -15.20 3.76 -5.84
CA THR A 234 -15.51 4.08 -7.24
C THR A 234 -15.07 5.48 -7.60
N GLY A 235 -14.55 5.68 -8.82
CA GLY A 235 -14.23 7.00 -9.36
C GLY A 235 -15.05 7.31 -10.59
N PHE A 236 -15.42 8.59 -10.74
CA PHE A 236 -16.28 9.08 -11.81
C PHE A 236 -15.75 10.40 -12.35
N SER A 237 -15.90 10.59 -13.65
CA SER A 237 -15.86 11.91 -14.27
C SER A 237 -17.29 12.34 -14.58
N PHE A 238 -17.69 13.51 -14.12
CA PHE A 238 -18.97 14.13 -14.44
C PHE A 238 -18.85 15.18 -15.54
N SER A 239 -17.64 15.37 -16.10
CA SER A 239 -17.34 16.38 -17.11
C SER A 239 -18.13 16.24 -18.41
N ASN A 240 -18.59 15.02 -18.73
CA ASN A 240 -19.39 14.78 -19.95
C ASN A 240 -20.86 15.18 -19.78
N LEU A 241 -21.35 15.34 -18.54
CA LEU A 241 -22.74 15.71 -18.32
C LEU A 241 -22.99 17.14 -18.79
N ARG A 242 -24.13 17.37 -19.44
CA ARG A 242 -24.47 18.72 -19.90
C ARG A 242 -24.69 19.67 -18.71
N GLN A 243 -24.24 20.90 -18.88
CA GLN A 243 -24.36 21.95 -17.88
C GLN A 243 -25.80 22.31 -17.55
N LYS A 244 -26.01 22.92 -16.37
CA LYS A 244 -27.29 23.48 -15.97
C LYS A 244 -27.83 24.42 -17.05
N THR A 245 -29.14 24.40 -17.26
CA THR A 245 -29.88 25.15 -18.28
C THR A 245 -29.68 24.72 -19.74
N SER A 246 -28.77 23.76 -20.03
CA SER A 246 -28.66 23.17 -21.36
C SER A 246 -29.98 22.51 -21.80
N LYS A 247 -30.35 22.66 -23.08
CA LYS A 247 -31.64 22.19 -23.60
C LYS A 247 -31.75 20.66 -23.57
N ILE A 248 -32.90 20.14 -23.11
CA ILE A 248 -33.29 18.73 -23.25
C ILE A 248 -34.30 18.65 -24.41
N SER A 249 -34.25 17.59 -25.21
CA SER A 249 -35.05 17.48 -26.44
C SER A 249 -36.57 17.63 -26.23
N LYS A 250 -37.20 18.27 -27.22
CA LYS A 250 -38.65 18.38 -27.55
C LYS A 250 -39.64 18.99 -26.54
N ASN A 251 -39.36 19.07 -25.24
CA ASN A 251 -40.38 19.48 -24.26
C ASN A 251 -40.10 20.80 -23.52
N GLY A 252 -39.15 21.62 -23.98
CA GLY A 252 -38.80 22.90 -23.33
C GLY A 252 -38.14 22.78 -21.96
N CYS A 253 -37.90 21.55 -21.47
CA CYS A 253 -37.19 21.30 -20.22
C CYS A 253 -35.68 21.58 -20.35
N SER A 254 -35.09 22.08 -19.27
CA SER A 254 -33.67 22.38 -19.18
C SER A 254 -32.95 21.43 -18.21
N SER A 255 -31.67 21.15 -18.47
CA SER A 255 -30.83 20.33 -17.60
C SER A 255 -30.65 20.96 -16.22
N SER A 256 -30.55 20.11 -15.20
CA SER A 256 -30.20 20.50 -13.83
C SER A 256 -28.69 20.50 -13.57
N GLY A 257 -27.87 20.10 -14.55
CA GLY A 257 -26.42 20.02 -14.47
C GLY A 257 -25.91 18.75 -13.78
N PRO A 258 -24.59 18.58 -13.59
CA PRO A 258 -23.99 17.41 -12.96
C PRO A 258 -24.23 17.35 -11.44
N ILE A 259 -24.35 18.51 -10.78
CA ILE A 259 -24.37 18.60 -9.31
C ILE A 259 -25.49 17.77 -8.65
N PRO A 260 -26.75 17.81 -9.12
CA PRO A 260 -27.81 16.98 -8.52
C PRO A 260 -27.55 15.48 -8.64
N PHE A 261 -26.96 15.03 -9.75
CA PHE A 261 -26.62 13.61 -9.92
C PHE A 261 -25.48 13.17 -9.00
N ILE A 262 -24.48 14.04 -8.79
CA ILE A 262 -23.43 13.80 -7.79
C ILE A 262 -24.04 13.61 -6.39
N LYS A 263 -25.03 14.45 -6.03
CA LYS A 263 -25.76 14.32 -4.76
C LYS A 263 -26.55 12.99 -4.67
N VAL A 264 -27.18 12.55 -5.76
CA VAL A 264 -27.85 11.24 -5.80
C VAL A 264 -26.86 10.09 -5.55
N PHE A 265 -25.68 10.12 -6.17
CA PHE A 265 -24.63 9.13 -5.93
C PHE A 265 -24.15 9.17 -4.47
N ASN A 266 -23.99 10.37 -3.91
CA ASN A 266 -23.59 10.57 -2.53
C ASN A 266 -24.59 9.94 -1.55
N GLU A 267 -25.89 10.21 -1.73
CA GLU A 267 -26.95 9.66 -0.87
C GLU A 267 -27.06 8.13 -1.00
N ALA A 268 -26.95 7.61 -2.22
CA ALA A 268 -26.98 6.17 -2.47
C ALA A 268 -25.83 5.43 -1.73
N THR A 269 -24.59 5.96 -1.82
CA THR A 269 -23.46 5.43 -1.04
C THR A 269 -23.71 5.55 0.47
N GLY A 270 -24.31 6.65 0.93
CA GLY A 270 -24.63 6.88 2.34
C GLY A 270 -25.64 5.88 2.89
N ALA A 271 -26.67 5.53 2.11
CA ALA A 271 -27.64 4.51 2.46
C ALA A 271 -27.00 3.13 2.61
N LEU A 272 -26.07 2.77 1.71
CA LEU A 272 -25.34 1.50 1.74
C LEU A 272 -24.43 1.38 2.97
N LYS A 273 -23.79 2.48 3.39
CA LYS A 273 -22.96 2.52 4.60
C LYS A 273 -23.75 2.27 5.88
N LYS A 274 -24.92 2.90 6.01
CA LYS A 274 -25.82 2.72 7.16
C LYS A 274 -26.32 1.27 7.28
N GLY A 275 -26.34 0.52 6.17
CA GLY A 275 -26.71 -0.89 6.10
C GLY A 275 -25.64 -1.89 6.56
N GLY A 276 -24.54 -1.45 7.18
CA GLY A 276 -23.55 -2.33 7.83
C GLY A 276 -22.25 -2.55 7.03
N THR A 277 -22.12 -1.96 5.84
CA THR A 277 -20.82 -1.87 5.16
C THR A 277 -20.14 -0.57 5.57
N GLU A 278 -19.17 -0.58 6.49
CA GLU A 278 -18.39 0.64 6.85
C GLU A 278 -17.58 1.23 5.66
N ARG A 279 -17.81 0.80 4.42
CA ARG A 279 -16.93 1.01 3.27
C ARG A 279 -17.72 1.38 2.02
N GLY A 280 -17.24 2.41 1.34
CA GLY A 280 -17.78 2.98 0.12
C GLY A 280 -17.26 4.41 0.00
N ALA A 281 -16.50 4.71 -1.05
CA ALA A 281 -15.94 6.03 -1.25
C ALA A 281 -15.97 6.35 -2.73
N ASN A 282 -16.32 7.59 -3.04
CA ASN A 282 -16.39 8.06 -4.42
C ASN A 282 -15.30 9.09 -4.71
N MET A 283 -14.74 9.07 -5.91
CA MET A 283 -14.07 10.23 -6.52
C MET A 283 -15.03 10.86 -7.53
N GLY A 284 -15.23 12.18 -7.45
CA GLY A 284 -15.93 12.95 -8.46
C GLY A 284 -14.98 13.97 -9.09
N ILE A 285 -14.87 13.94 -10.41
CA ILE A 285 -14.03 14.89 -11.17
C ILE A 285 -14.89 15.73 -12.10
N LEU A 286 -14.57 17.02 -12.20
CA LEU A 286 -15.12 17.96 -13.17
C LEU A 286 -13.99 18.78 -13.81
N ASN A 287 -14.06 18.99 -15.13
CA ASN A 287 -13.08 19.80 -15.86
C ASN A 287 -13.22 21.27 -15.50
N VAL A 288 -12.09 21.98 -15.44
CA VAL A 288 -12.04 23.41 -15.09
C VAL A 288 -12.76 24.32 -16.09
N ASP A 289 -12.95 23.87 -17.33
CA ASP A 289 -13.72 24.56 -18.36
C ASP A 289 -15.21 24.19 -18.38
N HIS A 290 -15.69 23.38 -17.43
CA HIS A 290 -17.10 23.04 -17.34
C HIS A 290 -17.93 24.26 -16.83
N PRO A 291 -19.10 24.60 -17.43
CA PRO A 291 -19.87 25.79 -17.05
C PRO A 291 -20.34 25.81 -15.59
N ASP A 292 -20.58 24.64 -14.99
CA ASP A 292 -20.95 24.50 -13.57
C ASP A 292 -19.74 24.44 -12.59
N ILE A 293 -18.53 24.78 -13.03
CA ILE A 293 -17.30 24.59 -12.22
C ILE A 293 -17.32 25.32 -10.88
N LEU A 294 -17.75 26.58 -10.82
CA LEU A 294 -17.79 27.34 -9.56
C LEU A 294 -18.71 26.67 -8.53
N LYS A 295 -19.84 26.10 -8.99
CA LYS A 295 -20.77 25.40 -8.10
C LYS A 295 -20.22 24.05 -7.63
N PHE A 296 -19.40 23.41 -8.45
CA PHE A 296 -18.68 22.19 -8.09
C PHE A 296 -17.59 22.46 -7.04
N ILE A 297 -16.83 23.55 -7.19
CA ILE A 297 -15.81 23.99 -6.23
C ILE A 297 -16.45 24.22 -4.86
N SER A 298 -17.56 24.97 -4.82
CA SER A 298 -18.26 25.29 -3.58
C SER A 298 -19.12 24.13 -3.03
N LEU A 299 -19.08 22.94 -3.62
CA LEU A 299 -20.05 21.86 -3.35
C LEU A 299 -20.03 21.39 -1.90
N LYS A 300 -18.86 21.47 -1.24
CA LYS A 300 -18.64 21.01 0.14
C LYS A 300 -18.53 22.13 1.18
N GLU A 301 -18.72 23.39 0.78
CA GLU A 301 -18.62 24.53 1.71
C GLU A 301 -19.86 24.66 2.60
N SER A 302 -21.05 24.43 2.06
CA SER A 302 -22.33 24.67 2.76
C SER A 302 -23.01 23.40 3.28
N GLU A 303 -22.44 22.23 3.05
CA GLU A 303 -23.19 20.97 3.10
C GLU A 303 -22.40 19.85 3.79
N MET A 304 -22.69 19.59 5.07
CA MET A 304 -22.30 18.35 5.78
C MET A 304 -22.80 17.06 5.06
N SER A 305 -23.67 17.19 4.05
CA SER A 305 -24.27 16.09 3.29
C SER A 305 -23.28 15.37 2.36
N MET A 306 -22.24 16.02 1.84
CA MET A 306 -21.32 15.44 0.83
C MET A 306 -20.20 14.56 1.43
N SER A 307 -20.54 13.67 2.37
CA SER A 307 -19.59 12.85 3.13
C SER A 307 -19.07 11.61 2.39
N ASN A 308 -19.65 11.26 1.23
CA ASN A 308 -19.31 10.03 0.49
C ASN A 308 -18.50 10.26 -0.78
N PHE A 309 -18.19 11.52 -1.10
CA PHE A 309 -17.35 11.90 -2.23
C PHE A 309 -16.10 12.63 -1.74
N ASN A 310 -14.97 12.23 -2.30
CA ASN A 310 -13.85 13.13 -2.54
C ASN A 310 -14.11 13.82 -3.89
N ILE A 311 -13.87 15.13 -3.98
CA ILE A 311 -13.98 15.87 -5.24
C ILE A 311 -12.64 16.43 -5.70
N SER A 312 -12.41 16.46 -7.00
CA SER A 312 -11.22 17.07 -7.59
C SER A 312 -11.54 17.79 -8.89
N VAL A 313 -10.89 18.93 -9.13
CA VAL A 313 -11.01 19.65 -10.39
C VAL A 313 -9.90 19.19 -11.33
N ALA A 314 -10.32 18.80 -12.54
CA ALA A 314 -9.41 18.49 -13.63
C ALA A 314 -8.94 19.80 -14.27
N VAL A 315 -7.74 20.24 -13.88
CA VAL A 315 -7.07 21.42 -14.43
C VAL A 315 -6.14 21.00 -15.56
N THR A 316 -5.79 21.94 -16.43
CA THR A 316 -4.83 21.72 -17.52
C THR A 316 -3.65 22.67 -17.41
N ASN A 317 -2.56 22.37 -18.13
CA ASN A 317 -1.42 23.29 -18.22
C ASN A 317 -1.85 24.65 -18.81
N GLU A 318 -2.75 24.67 -19.79
CA GLU A 318 -3.26 25.91 -20.39
C GLU A 318 -4.01 26.77 -19.36
N PHE A 319 -4.80 26.16 -18.48
CA PHE A 319 -5.45 26.87 -17.39
C PHE A 319 -4.43 27.47 -16.42
N MET A 320 -3.39 26.71 -16.06
CA MET A 320 -2.32 27.20 -15.18
C MET A 320 -1.54 28.36 -15.81
N GLU A 321 -1.32 28.32 -17.12
CA GLU A 321 -0.72 29.44 -17.85
C GLU A 321 -1.62 30.68 -17.84
N ALA A 322 -2.94 30.52 -18.05
CA ALA A 322 -3.89 31.62 -17.96
C ALA A 322 -3.88 32.28 -16.57
N VAL A 323 -3.86 31.47 -15.49
CA VAL A 323 -3.75 31.96 -14.11
C VAL A 323 -2.47 32.78 -13.90
N GLN A 324 -1.33 32.29 -14.38
CA GLN A 324 -0.03 32.97 -14.25
C GLN A 324 0.01 34.28 -15.03
N LYS A 325 -0.60 34.32 -16.21
CA LYS A 325 -0.65 35.50 -17.09
C LYS A 325 -1.80 36.46 -16.76
N HIS A 326 -2.67 36.09 -15.82
CA HIS A 326 -3.86 36.86 -15.46
C HIS A 326 -4.83 37.04 -16.63
N GLU A 327 -5.01 35.97 -17.39
CA GLU A 327 -5.91 35.91 -18.55
C GLU A 327 -7.29 35.37 -18.15
N ASP A 328 -8.27 35.65 -18.98
CA ASP A 328 -9.60 35.07 -18.86
C ASP A 328 -9.61 33.58 -19.26
N TRP A 329 -10.58 32.84 -18.72
CA TRP A 329 -10.80 31.43 -18.98
C TRP A 329 -12.21 31.18 -19.54
N ASN A 330 -12.27 30.44 -20.64
CA ASN A 330 -13.52 30.14 -21.32
C ASN A 330 -14.15 28.86 -20.78
N LEU A 331 -15.39 28.96 -20.32
CA LEU A 331 -16.23 27.80 -19.99
C LEU A 331 -16.98 27.34 -21.24
N LYS A 332 -16.93 26.04 -21.51
CA LYS A 332 -17.36 25.46 -22.78
C LYS A 332 -18.55 24.55 -22.62
N ASP A 333 -19.49 24.61 -23.57
CA ASP A 333 -20.58 23.65 -23.65
C ASP A 333 -20.01 22.25 -23.88
N THR A 334 -20.44 21.28 -23.06
CA THR A 334 -19.80 19.95 -23.03
C THR A 334 -20.03 19.12 -24.29
N LYS A 335 -20.99 19.51 -25.16
CA LYS A 335 -21.29 18.80 -26.41
C LYS A 335 -20.72 19.49 -27.63
N THR A 336 -20.89 20.81 -27.71
CA THR A 336 -20.54 21.60 -28.88
C THR A 336 -19.12 22.17 -28.79
N GLY A 337 -18.59 22.33 -27.57
CA GLY A 337 -17.31 22.99 -27.32
C GLY A 337 -17.37 24.52 -27.46
N GLU A 338 -18.55 25.09 -27.76
CA GLU A 338 -18.75 26.53 -27.87
C GLU A 338 -18.58 27.22 -26.51
N ILE A 339 -18.09 28.45 -26.53
CA ILE A 339 -17.92 29.25 -25.32
C ILE A 339 -19.29 29.67 -24.81
N VAL A 340 -19.63 29.22 -23.60
CA VAL A 340 -20.88 29.58 -22.91
C VAL A 340 -20.69 30.85 -22.10
N SER A 341 -19.53 30.99 -21.46
CA SER A 341 -19.17 32.16 -20.66
C SER A 341 -17.67 32.22 -20.45
N THR A 342 -17.18 33.37 -20.01
CA THR A 342 -15.77 33.65 -19.78
C THR A 342 -15.61 34.23 -18.39
N LEU A 343 -14.63 33.75 -17.62
CA LEU A 343 -14.36 34.17 -16.23
C LEU A 343 -12.88 34.50 -16.05
N ASP A 344 -12.53 35.38 -15.11
CA ASP A 344 -11.13 35.54 -14.69
C ASP A 344 -10.59 34.20 -14.17
N SER A 345 -9.49 33.72 -14.77
CA SER A 345 -8.86 32.46 -14.36
C SER A 345 -8.40 32.48 -12.90
N ARG A 346 -7.95 33.63 -12.38
CA ARG A 346 -7.59 33.80 -10.97
C ARG A 346 -8.79 33.68 -10.06
N PHE A 347 -9.96 34.17 -10.47
CA PHE A 347 -11.16 34.01 -9.65
C PHE A 347 -11.51 32.53 -9.44
N ILE A 348 -11.41 31.70 -10.49
CA ILE A 348 -11.59 30.25 -10.39
C ILE A 348 -10.51 29.62 -9.49
N TRP A 349 -9.25 30.01 -9.69
CA TRP A 349 -8.11 29.49 -8.94
C TRP A 349 -8.15 29.84 -7.45
N ASP A 350 -8.46 31.08 -7.11
CA ASP A 350 -8.57 31.56 -5.73
C ASP A 350 -9.78 30.90 -5.04
N SER A 351 -10.87 30.64 -5.78
CA SER A 351 -12.00 29.85 -5.27
C SER A 351 -11.55 28.43 -4.92
N LEU A 352 -10.77 27.76 -5.78
CA LEU A 352 -10.20 26.44 -5.49
C LEU A 352 -9.35 26.44 -4.22
N ILE A 353 -8.44 27.41 -4.10
CA ILE A 353 -7.55 27.54 -2.93
C ILE A 353 -8.37 27.77 -1.66
N SER A 354 -9.34 28.69 -1.71
CA SER A 354 -10.16 29.05 -0.55
C SER A 354 -10.98 27.85 -0.06
N SER A 355 -11.62 27.11 -0.95
CA SER A 355 -12.38 25.90 -0.58
C SER A 355 -11.43 24.82 -0.03
N ALA A 356 -10.30 24.56 -0.70
CA ALA A 356 -9.32 23.56 -0.26
C ALA A 356 -8.70 23.90 1.11
N TRP A 357 -8.47 25.19 1.40
CA TRP A 357 -8.03 25.64 2.72
C TRP A 357 -9.11 25.43 3.79
N THR A 358 -10.38 25.62 3.42
CA THR A 358 -11.50 25.53 4.35
C THR A 358 -11.77 24.10 4.82
N ASN A 359 -11.75 23.10 3.92
CA ASN A 359 -12.13 21.73 4.27
C ASN A 359 -11.25 20.62 3.64
N GLY A 360 -10.17 20.98 2.93
CA GLY A 360 -9.28 20.04 2.26
C GLY A 360 -9.70 19.67 0.83
N GLU A 361 -10.78 20.25 0.30
CA GLU A 361 -11.33 19.94 -1.03
C GLU A 361 -11.84 21.19 -1.77
N PRO A 362 -11.89 21.17 -3.12
CA PRO A 362 -11.53 20.06 -4.00
C PRO A 362 -10.02 19.86 -4.13
N GLY A 363 -9.63 18.62 -4.41
CA GLY A 363 -8.28 18.31 -4.89
C GLY A 363 -8.06 18.80 -6.34
N ILE A 364 -6.83 18.66 -6.83
CA ILE A 364 -6.46 18.99 -8.21
C ILE A 364 -5.95 17.75 -8.90
N VAL A 365 -6.40 17.52 -10.13
CA VAL A 365 -5.89 16.46 -11.01
C VAL A 365 -5.52 17.03 -12.37
N PHE A 366 -4.34 16.69 -12.87
CA PHE A 366 -3.86 17.10 -14.18
C PHE A 366 -4.12 15.98 -15.19
N LEU A 367 -5.35 15.91 -15.72
CA LEU A 367 -5.74 14.84 -16.66
C LEU A 367 -4.95 14.91 -17.97
N ASP A 368 -4.57 16.10 -18.42
CA ASP A 368 -3.72 16.32 -19.60
C ASP A 368 -2.33 15.69 -19.42
N ARG A 369 -1.71 15.90 -18.25
CA ARG A 369 -0.41 15.30 -17.88
C ARG A 369 -0.52 13.79 -17.75
N ILE A 370 -1.58 13.29 -17.13
CA ILE A 370 -1.86 11.86 -17.01
C ILE A 370 -2.00 11.23 -18.39
N ASN A 371 -2.76 11.84 -19.30
CA ASN A 371 -3.02 11.31 -20.64
C ASN A 371 -1.81 11.41 -21.59
N LYS A 372 -0.93 12.39 -21.37
CA LYS A 372 0.38 12.44 -22.04
C LYS A 372 1.18 11.15 -21.79
N ASP A 373 1.15 10.64 -20.55
CA ASP A 373 1.85 9.42 -20.15
C ASP A 373 0.98 8.14 -20.27
N ASN A 374 -0.33 8.27 -20.53
CA ASN A 374 -1.25 7.14 -20.73
C ASN A 374 -0.75 6.26 -21.88
N LYS A 375 -0.69 4.95 -21.63
CA LYS A 375 -0.18 3.95 -22.57
C LYS A 375 -1.23 3.44 -23.54
N SER A 376 -2.53 3.62 -23.24
CA SER A 376 -3.58 3.31 -24.20
C SER A 376 -3.54 4.29 -25.38
N ARG A 377 -3.81 3.79 -26.60
CA ARG A 377 -4.10 4.63 -27.79
C ARG A 377 -5.60 4.71 -28.07
N GLN A 378 -6.43 3.98 -27.35
CA GLN A 378 -7.86 3.82 -27.67
C GLN A 378 -8.76 4.81 -26.93
N GLU A 379 -8.39 5.18 -25.71
CA GLU A 379 -9.21 6.04 -24.87
C GLU A 379 -8.32 6.79 -23.87
N ASP A 380 -8.84 7.94 -23.44
CA ASP A 380 -8.23 8.74 -22.39
C ASP A 380 -8.69 8.29 -21.00
N ILE A 381 -7.83 8.53 -20.03
CA ILE A 381 -8.11 8.42 -18.61
C ILE A 381 -8.90 9.67 -18.21
N ILE A 382 -10.14 9.45 -17.77
CA ILE A 382 -11.07 10.53 -17.41
C ILE A 382 -11.19 10.75 -15.91
N ALA A 383 -10.76 9.78 -15.09
CA ALA A 383 -10.87 9.83 -13.65
C ALA A 383 -9.81 8.97 -12.95
N THR A 384 -9.82 9.02 -11.61
CA THR A 384 -8.91 8.26 -10.75
C THR A 384 -9.69 7.43 -9.72
N SER A 385 -8.99 6.54 -9.02
CA SER A 385 -9.47 6.00 -7.74
C SER A 385 -9.87 7.11 -6.74
N PRO A 386 -10.68 6.80 -5.71
CA PRO A 386 -10.99 7.68 -4.57
C PRO A 386 -9.79 8.34 -3.89
N CYS A 387 -8.61 7.73 -3.94
CA CYS A 387 -7.39 8.25 -3.34
C CYS A 387 -6.49 9.02 -4.33
N ALA A 388 -6.96 9.25 -5.56
CA ALA A 388 -6.29 9.99 -6.64
C ALA A 388 -4.93 9.43 -7.14
N GLU A 389 -4.46 8.30 -6.61
CA GLU A 389 -3.15 7.73 -6.90
C GLU A 389 -3.13 6.79 -8.10
N VAL A 390 -4.29 6.27 -8.52
CA VAL A 390 -4.42 5.37 -9.67
C VAL A 390 -5.35 5.98 -10.72
N PRO A 391 -4.79 6.65 -11.75
CA PRO A 391 -5.53 7.03 -12.94
C PRO A 391 -5.88 5.78 -13.77
N MET A 392 -7.16 5.63 -14.12
CA MET A 392 -7.69 4.40 -14.71
C MET A 392 -8.60 4.68 -15.89
N LEU A 393 -8.62 3.75 -16.83
CA LEU A 393 -9.58 3.75 -17.93
C LEU A 393 -10.97 3.40 -17.40
N SER A 394 -12.01 3.73 -18.15
CA SER A 394 -13.38 3.35 -17.82
C SER A 394 -13.52 1.83 -17.69
N ASN A 395 -14.17 1.37 -16.62
CA ASN A 395 -14.34 -0.03 -16.22
C ASN A 395 -13.05 -0.78 -15.83
N GLU A 396 -11.95 -0.07 -15.55
CA GLU A 396 -10.71 -0.68 -15.10
C GLU A 396 -10.68 -0.84 -13.57
N SER A 397 -9.88 -1.81 -13.10
CA SER A 397 -9.76 -2.17 -11.69
C SER A 397 -8.40 -1.84 -11.09
N CYS A 398 -8.42 -1.44 -9.81
CA CYS A 398 -7.25 -1.06 -9.03
C CYS A 398 -6.72 -2.27 -8.22
N ILE A 399 -5.86 -3.09 -8.83
CA ILE A 399 -5.06 -4.12 -8.15
C ILE A 399 -3.71 -3.53 -7.74
N ILE A 400 -3.51 -3.39 -6.44
CA ILE A 400 -2.34 -2.69 -5.89
C ILE A 400 -1.70 -3.42 -4.71
N GLY A 401 -0.42 -3.15 -4.51
CA GLY A 401 0.34 -3.59 -3.35
C GLY A 401 1.53 -2.67 -3.10
N SER A 402 2.10 -2.72 -1.89
CA SER A 402 3.16 -1.80 -1.47
C SER A 402 4.36 -2.54 -0.90
N ILE A 403 5.55 -2.14 -1.36
CA ILE A 403 6.83 -2.60 -0.81
C ILE A 403 7.20 -1.74 0.39
N ASN A 404 7.56 -2.35 1.51
CA ASN A 404 8.07 -1.64 2.68
C ASN A 404 9.55 -1.31 2.51
N VAL A 405 9.86 -0.18 1.88
CA VAL A 405 11.24 0.20 1.56
C VAL A 405 12.12 0.40 2.80
N GLY A 406 11.50 0.69 3.95
CA GLY A 406 12.19 0.75 5.24
C GLY A 406 12.87 -0.57 5.64
N ASN A 407 12.43 -1.73 5.14
CA ASN A 407 13.04 -3.03 5.44
C ASN A 407 14.35 -3.28 4.68
N PHE A 408 14.65 -2.48 3.66
CA PHE A 408 15.78 -2.71 2.76
C PHE A 408 16.99 -1.84 3.09
N VAL A 409 17.03 -1.23 4.28
CA VAL A 409 18.23 -0.51 4.77
C VAL A 409 19.08 -1.46 5.61
N ILE A 410 20.33 -1.65 5.19
CA ILE A 410 21.33 -2.42 5.93
C ILE A 410 21.83 -1.56 7.09
N GLU A 411 21.51 -1.96 8.32
CA GLU A 411 21.96 -1.30 9.55
C GLU A 411 23.42 -1.69 9.92
N ALA A 412 24.36 -1.38 9.02
CA ALA A 412 25.82 -1.45 9.25
C ALA A 412 26.37 -0.06 9.65
N GLU A 413 27.70 0.04 9.90
CA GLU A 413 28.35 1.36 10.12
C GLU A 413 28.13 2.26 8.87
N ASP A 414 28.31 1.70 7.66
CA ASP A 414 27.94 2.33 6.38
C ASP A 414 26.52 1.95 5.98
N LYS A 415 25.55 2.69 6.50
CA LYS A 415 24.13 2.46 6.22
C LYS A 415 23.85 2.63 4.72
N LYS A 416 23.38 1.55 4.09
CA LYS A 416 23.09 1.54 2.66
C LYS A 416 21.84 0.74 2.34
N VAL A 417 21.27 1.00 1.18
CA VAL A 417 20.11 0.28 0.67
C VAL A 417 20.56 -1.06 0.06
N ASP A 418 19.86 -2.15 0.41
CA ASP A 418 20.01 -3.47 -0.19
C ASP A 418 19.22 -3.55 -1.50
N TRP A 419 19.80 -2.98 -2.56
CA TRP A 419 19.22 -2.98 -3.89
C TRP A 419 19.02 -4.39 -4.46
N LYS A 420 19.83 -5.38 -4.04
CA LYS A 420 19.73 -6.76 -4.54
C LYS A 420 18.47 -7.43 -3.98
N LEU A 421 18.24 -7.31 -2.67
CA LEU A 421 17.01 -7.82 -2.06
C LEU A 421 15.78 -7.07 -2.57
N LEU A 422 15.87 -5.73 -2.71
CA LEU A 422 14.78 -4.92 -3.22
C LEU A 422 14.39 -5.33 -4.65
N LYS A 423 15.36 -5.55 -5.54
CA LYS A 423 15.11 -6.08 -6.90
C LYS A 423 14.27 -7.36 -6.86
N LYS A 424 14.69 -8.34 -6.04
CA LYS A 424 13.99 -9.61 -5.92
C LYS A 424 12.55 -9.43 -5.43
N THR A 425 12.33 -8.55 -4.44
CA THR A 425 10.99 -8.27 -3.94
C THR A 425 10.12 -7.55 -4.98
N VAL A 426 10.67 -6.61 -5.76
CA VAL A 426 9.94 -5.95 -6.87
C VAL A 426 9.47 -6.98 -7.88
N HIS A 427 10.34 -7.90 -8.32
CA HIS A 427 9.98 -8.93 -9.29
C HIS A 427 8.87 -9.85 -8.77
N ASN A 428 8.99 -10.31 -7.53
CA ASN A 428 7.96 -11.14 -6.90
C ASN A 428 6.64 -10.38 -6.70
N ALA A 429 6.69 -9.08 -6.38
CA ALA A 429 5.50 -8.25 -6.19
C ALA A 429 4.75 -8.01 -7.50
N VAL A 430 5.46 -7.77 -8.61
CA VAL A 430 4.85 -7.67 -9.94
C VAL A 430 4.16 -8.97 -10.32
N HIS A 431 4.82 -10.12 -10.13
CA HIS A 431 4.23 -11.45 -10.36
C HIS A 431 3.02 -11.69 -9.47
N PHE A 432 3.08 -11.30 -8.19
CA PHE A 432 1.93 -11.39 -7.28
C PHE A 432 0.72 -10.60 -7.79
N LEU A 433 0.93 -9.35 -8.20
CA LEU A 433 -0.16 -8.49 -8.65
C LEU A 433 -0.74 -8.94 -10.01
N ASP A 434 0.09 -9.43 -10.93
CA ASP A 434 -0.39 -10.01 -12.20
C ASP A 434 -1.22 -11.28 -11.95
N ASN A 435 -0.80 -12.15 -11.04
CA ASN A 435 -1.61 -13.30 -10.62
C ASN A 435 -2.92 -12.90 -9.94
N ALA A 436 -2.92 -11.80 -9.19
CA ALA A 436 -4.13 -11.31 -8.54
C ALA A 436 -5.20 -10.87 -9.55
N LEU A 437 -4.81 -10.41 -10.74
CA LEU A 437 -5.76 -10.12 -11.83
C LEU A 437 -6.53 -11.37 -12.27
N ASP A 438 -5.84 -12.51 -12.37
CA ASP A 438 -6.45 -13.78 -12.79
C ASP A 438 -7.31 -14.40 -11.68
N GLN A 439 -6.91 -14.22 -10.41
CA GLN A 439 -7.64 -14.74 -9.25
C GLN A 439 -8.83 -13.87 -8.82
N ASN A 440 -8.97 -12.66 -9.35
CA ASN A 440 -10.00 -11.74 -8.91
C ASN A 440 -11.39 -12.15 -9.43
N ASN A 441 -12.38 -12.16 -8.54
CA ASN A 441 -13.78 -12.14 -8.93
C ASN A 441 -14.21 -10.71 -9.26
N TYR A 442 -14.56 -10.49 -10.52
CA TYR A 442 -14.98 -9.19 -11.02
C TYR A 442 -16.49 -8.99 -10.88
N PRO A 443 -16.94 -7.77 -10.55
CA PRO A 443 -18.35 -7.46 -10.29
C PRO A 443 -19.21 -7.41 -11.56
N SER A 444 -18.59 -7.24 -12.74
CA SER A 444 -19.28 -7.30 -14.03
C SER A 444 -18.36 -7.87 -15.12
N LYS A 445 -18.99 -8.33 -16.21
CA LYS A 445 -18.28 -8.82 -17.40
C LYS A 445 -17.42 -7.72 -18.04
N ASP A 446 -17.98 -6.53 -18.21
CA ASP A 446 -17.29 -5.39 -18.83
C ASP A 446 -16.03 -5.01 -18.05
N ILE A 447 -16.10 -5.01 -16.71
CA ILE A 447 -14.94 -4.72 -15.85
C ILE A 447 -13.89 -5.82 -15.96
N LYS A 448 -14.32 -7.09 -15.98
CA LYS A 448 -13.41 -8.24 -16.15
C LYS A 448 -12.66 -8.14 -17.47
N GLU A 449 -13.39 -7.96 -18.56
CA GLU A 449 -12.82 -7.88 -19.90
C GLU A 449 -11.86 -6.70 -20.00
N LYS A 450 -12.28 -5.51 -19.53
CA LYS A 450 -11.42 -4.32 -19.54
C LYS A 450 -10.13 -4.54 -18.75
N SER A 451 -10.25 -4.99 -17.50
CA SER A 451 -9.11 -5.19 -16.60
C SER A 451 -8.12 -6.22 -17.15
N LEU A 452 -8.61 -7.35 -17.67
CA LEU A 452 -7.75 -8.39 -18.24
C LEU A 452 -7.21 -8.03 -19.62
N SER A 453 -7.83 -7.09 -20.35
CA SER A 453 -7.35 -6.65 -21.65
C SER A 453 -6.06 -5.81 -21.57
N TYR A 454 -5.90 -5.02 -20.51
CA TYR A 454 -4.70 -4.20 -20.27
C TYR A 454 -3.80 -4.73 -19.16
N ARG A 455 -4.34 -5.55 -18.25
CA ARG A 455 -3.63 -6.16 -17.10
C ARG A 455 -2.83 -5.15 -16.27
N LYS A 456 -3.38 -3.95 -16.03
CA LYS A 456 -2.69 -2.93 -15.23
C LYS A 456 -2.61 -3.33 -13.76
N ILE A 457 -1.47 -3.02 -13.16
CA ILE A 457 -1.19 -3.21 -11.73
C ILE A 457 -0.60 -1.91 -11.14
N GLY A 458 -0.81 -1.67 -9.86
CA GLY A 458 -0.19 -0.57 -9.12
C GLY A 458 0.76 -1.07 -8.04
N LEU A 459 2.07 -1.01 -8.31
CA LEU A 459 3.10 -1.31 -7.32
C LEU A 459 3.58 -0.02 -6.64
N GLY A 460 3.18 0.20 -5.39
CA GLY A 460 3.56 1.34 -4.58
C GLY A 460 4.66 1.02 -3.57
N VAL A 461 4.91 1.99 -2.69
CA VAL A 461 5.83 1.86 -1.55
C VAL A 461 5.20 2.36 -0.27
N MET A 462 5.66 1.80 0.85
CA MET A 462 5.43 2.31 2.20
C MET A 462 6.75 2.34 2.97
N GLY A 463 6.80 3.06 4.10
CA GLY A 463 8.00 3.12 4.93
C GLY A 463 9.14 3.95 4.33
N PHE A 464 8.85 4.89 3.43
CA PHE A 464 9.88 5.80 2.88
C PHE A 464 10.45 6.72 3.97
N ALA A 465 9.60 7.26 4.86
CA ALA A 465 10.06 8.01 6.03
C ALA A 465 10.97 7.14 6.94
N ASP A 466 10.61 5.87 7.17
CA ASP A 466 11.44 4.93 7.94
C ASP A 466 12.79 4.67 7.25
N MET A 467 12.79 4.55 5.92
CA MET A 467 14.00 4.39 5.12
C MET A 467 14.93 5.60 5.29
N LEU A 468 14.41 6.82 5.16
CA LEU A 468 15.18 8.04 5.35
C LEU A 468 15.69 8.18 6.79
N ALA A 469 14.83 7.92 7.78
CA ALA A 469 15.22 7.92 9.19
C ALA A 469 16.34 6.90 9.49
N LYS A 470 16.24 5.70 8.92
CA LYS A 470 17.30 4.69 9.03
C LYS A 470 18.59 5.18 8.37
N LEU A 471 18.53 5.81 7.21
CA LEU A 471 19.69 6.43 6.54
C LEU A 471 20.21 7.70 7.24
N ARG A 472 19.48 8.24 8.22
CA ARG A 472 19.74 9.53 8.90
C ARG A 472 19.68 10.72 7.95
N LEU A 473 18.68 10.72 7.07
CA LEU A 473 18.42 11.80 6.13
C LEU A 473 17.10 12.49 6.50
N PRO A 474 17.07 13.83 6.62
CA PRO A 474 15.82 14.58 6.70
C PRO A 474 15.00 14.42 5.41
N TYR A 475 13.68 14.49 5.55
CA TYR A 475 12.75 14.32 4.43
C TYR A 475 12.88 15.48 3.43
N ASP A 476 13.05 16.69 3.94
CA ASP A 476 13.20 17.97 3.25
C ASP A 476 14.67 18.31 2.92
N SER A 477 15.51 17.30 2.68
CA SER A 477 16.91 17.50 2.29
C SER A 477 17.16 17.10 0.84
N GLU A 478 18.12 17.75 0.18
CA GLU A 478 18.56 17.40 -1.18
C GLU A 478 18.91 15.91 -1.30
N LYS A 479 19.67 15.38 -0.33
CA LYS A 479 20.00 13.95 -0.26
C LYS A 479 18.78 13.05 -0.09
N GLY A 480 17.76 13.50 0.66
CA GLY A 480 16.48 12.80 0.78
C GLY A 480 15.75 12.71 -0.55
N VAL A 481 15.71 13.83 -1.29
CA VAL A 481 15.16 13.91 -2.65
C VAL A 481 15.91 13.00 -3.62
N GLU A 482 17.25 13.02 -3.60
CA GLU A 482 18.09 12.14 -4.43
C GLU A 482 17.81 10.64 -4.18
N VAL A 483 17.66 10.25 -2.90
CA VAL A 483 17.28 8.87 -2.53
C VAL A 483 15.90 8.54 -3.09
N GLY A 484 14.93 9.45 -3.00
CA GLY A 484 13.60 9.29 -3.58
C GLY A 484 13.65 9.11 -5.10
N GLN A 485 14.40 9.94 -5.81
CA GLN A 485 14.60 9.83 -7.26
C GLN A 485 15.25 8.50 -7.66
N LYS A 486 16.31 8.10 -6.94
CA LYS A 486 17.01 6.84 -7.19
C LYS A 486 16.10 5.63 -6.95
N LEU A 487 15.31 5.66 -5.87
CA LEU A 487 14.33 4.62 -5.55
C LEU A 487 13.24 4.53 -6.63
N ALA A 488 12.65 5.65 -7.04
CA ALA A 488 11.62 5.68 -8.07
C ALA A 488 12.12 5.15 -9.42
N LYS A 489 13.30 5.59 -9.87
CA LYS A 489 13.96 5.09 -11.09
C LYS A 489 14.22 3.58 -11.01
N PHE A 490 14.71 3.11 -9.86
CA PHE A 490 14.99 1.69 -9.62
C PHE A 490 13.71 0.85 -9.67
N LEU A 491 12.66 1.25 -8.95
CA LEU A 491 11.38 0.55 -8.92
C LEU A 491 10.77 0.48 -10.31
N ARG A 492 10.75 1.58 -11.06
CA ARG A 492 10.22 1.62 -12.42
C ARG A 492 10.96 0.63 -13.32
N LYS A 493 12.30 0.72 -13.35
CA LYS A 493 13.14 -0.15 -14.19
C LYS A 493 12.92 -1.63 -13.85
N GLU A 494 12.96 -2.00 -12.56
CA GLU A 494 12.85 -3.41 -12.18
C GLU A 494 11.43 -3.95 -12.28
N ALA A 495 10.40 -3.10 -12.12
CA ALA A 495 9.01 -3.48 -12.38
C ALA A 495 8.75 -3.72 -13.87
N ASP A 496 9.24 -2.83 -14.74
CA ASP A 496 9.18 -3.02 -16.19
C ASP A 496 9.94 -4.29 -16.59
N ASN A 497 11.15 -4.53 -16.07
CA ASN A 497 11.90 -5.77 -16.33
C ASN A 497 11.11 -7.02 -15.90
N ALA A 498 10.53 -7.01 -14.70
CA ALA A 498 9.73 -8.14 -14.21
C ALA A 498 8.51 -8.39 -15.12
N SER A 499 7.85 -7.33 -15.59
CA SER A 499 6.74 -7.43 -16.54
C SER A 499 7.18 -8.02 -17.88
N HIS A 500 8.35 -7.63 -18.42
CA HIS A 500 8.90 -8.24 -19.64
C HIS A 500 9.21 -9.73 -19.47
N GLU A 501 9.77 -10.14 -18.33
CA GLU A 501 10.03 -11.56 -18.07
C GLU A 501 8.73 -12.38 -17.96
N LEU A 502 7.68 -11.82 -17.32
CA LEU A 502 6.35 -12.44 -17.33
C LEU A 502 5.78 -12.52 -18.75
N ALA A 503 5.94 -11.48 -19.56
CA ALA A 503 5.45 -11.48 -20.95
C ALA A 503 6.14 -12.55 -21.81
N LYS A 504 7.44 -12.79 -21.62
CA LYS A 504 8.16 -13.90 -22.29
C LYS A 504 7.59 -15.27 -21.91
N GLN A 505 7.13 -15.43 -20.67
CA GLN A 505 6.59 -16.69 -20.16
C GLN A 505 5.10 -16.88 -20.48
N ARG A 506 4.31 -15.81 -20.44
CA ARG A 506 2.83 -15.83 -20.45
C ARG A 506 2.22 -15.24 -21.73
N GLY A 507 3.03 -14.60 -22.55
CA GLY A 507 2.56 -13.69 -23.60
C GLY A 507 2.32 -12.28 -23.09
N THR A 508 2.27 -11.32 -24.01
CA THR A 508 1.88 -9.93 -23.70
C THR A 508 0.39 -9.85 -23.37
N TYR A 509 -0.05 -8.77 -22.70
CA TYR A 509 -1.48 -8.54 -22.48
C TYR A 509 -2.24 -8.32 -23.82
N PRO A 510 -3.55 -8.61 -23.89
CA PRO A 510 -4.30 -8.61 -25.13
C PRO A 510 -4.22 -7.32 -25.96
N GLN A 511 -4.24 -6.16 -25.31
CA GLN A 511 -4.19 -4.84 -25.98
C GLN A 511 -2.77 -4.30 -26.22
N TRP A 512 -1.74 -5.15 -26.21
CA TRP A 512 -0.35 -4.71 -26.38
C TRP A 512 -0.12 -3.93 -27.67
N SER A 513 -0.63 -4.42 -28.80
CA SER A 513 -0.48 -3.75 -30.11
C SER A 513 -1.10 -2.35 -30.16
N LEU A 514 -2.11 -2.08 -29.32
CA LEU A 514 -2.77 -0.78 -29.18
C LEU A 514 -2.14 0.09 -28.10
N SER A 515 -0.99 -0.33 -27.56
CA SER A 515 -0.22 0.41 -26.57
C SER A 515 0.79 1.35 -27.20
N LYS A 516 1.05 2.49 -26.57
CA LYS A 516 2.22 3.33 -26.87
C LYS A 516 3.55 2.61 -26.59
N ASN A 517 3.56 1.51 -25.83
CA ASN A 517 4.76 0.72 -25.55
C ASN A 517 5.09 -0.29 -26.65
N ALA A 518 4.12 -0.72 -27.47
CA ALA A 518 4.42 -1.53 -28.65
C ALA A 518 5.20 -0.68 -29.65
N SER A 519 6.40 -1.12 -30.01
CA SER A 519 7.18 -0.42 -31.03
C SER A 519 6.43 -0.46 -32.37
N LYS A 520 6.55 0.59 -33.19
CA LYS A 520 5.96 0.62 -34.55
C LYS A 520 6.49 -0.51 -35.48
N LYS A 521 7.52 -1.26 -35.05
CA LYS A 521 8.10 -2.40 -35.78
C LYS A 521 7.53 -3.77 -35.38
N GLU A 522 6.68 -3.82 -34.35
CA GLU A 522 6.06 -5.04 -33.82
C GLU A 522 4.52 -5.06 -34.02
N MET A 523 3.98 -4.08 -34.74
CA MET A 523 2.67 -4.13 -35.40
C MET A 523 2.85 -4.58 -36.84
#